data_AF-A0ABD6CGT9-F1
#
_entry.id   AF-A0ABD6CGT9-F1
#
_cell.length_a   1.000
_cell.length_b   1.000
_cell.length_c   1.000
_cell.angle_alpha   90.00
_cell.angle_beta   90.00
_cell.angle_gamma   90.00
#
_symmetry.space_group_name_H-M   'P 1'
#
loop_
_entity.id
_entity.type
_entity.pdbx_description
1 polymer ?
#
loop_
_entity_poly.entity_id
_entity_poly.type
_entity_poly.pdbx_seq_one_letter_code
_entity_poly.pdbx_strand_id
1 'polypeptide(L)'
;MRTDPWSRDRRAILGTAAVGHSGATRSSEKRITTDLFPRSASQGRSPQEIVDSFGYSIWTKYLFVRGSVCPECYGTVDVTKRGGQPFVVSVNQCRECRFTVHVPVDVIVAFHPVVIEAFWQHGVSLLDVPLWRHFEYTTGDSWEATVESTDPFATHVTITLDDATLRLAVADDLSVTQVGERA
;
A
#
# COMPACT_ATOMS: atom_id res chain seq x y z
N MET A 1 -31.30 4.78 4.61
CA MET A 1 -30.59 5.95 4.04
C MET A 1 -29.69 6.51 5.12
N ARG A 2 -28.41 6.13 5.13
CA ARG A 2 -27.37 6.74 5.98
C ARG A 2 -26.56 7.66 5.10
N THR A 3 -26.42 8.91 5.52
CA THR A 3 -25.60 9.93 4.87
C THR A 3 -24.13 9.68 5.18
N ASP A 4 -23.33 9.51 4.13
CA ASP A 4 -21.87 9.41 4.16
C ASP A 4 -21.25 10.74 4.62
N PRO A 5 -20.52 10.79 5.75
CA PRO A 5 -19.82 12.01 6.19
C PRO A 5 -18.69 12.45 5.24
N TRP A 6 -18.26 11.58 4.33
CA TRP A 6 -17.10 11.76 3.45
C TRP A 6 -17.47 12.21 2.03
N SER A 7 -18.71 12.68 1.83
CA SER A 7 -19.19 13.17 0.53
C SER A 7 -18.60 14.52 0.08
N ARG A 8 -17.43 14.95 0.59
CA ARG A 8 -16.84 16.24 0.24
C ARG A 8 -16.11 16.18 -1.12
N ASP A 9 -16.72 16.88 -2.07
CA ASP A 9 -16.17 17.47 -3.30
C ASP A 9 -15.03 16.72 -4.00
N ARG A 10 -15.40 15.76 -4.86
CA ARG A 10 -14.50 14.97 -5.74
C ARG A 10 -13.81 15.80 -6.84
N ARG A 11 -13.76 17.13 -6.72
CA ARG A 11 -13.35 18.03 -7.82
C ARG A 11 -11.90 18.50 -7.77
N ALA A 12 -11.10 18.07 -6.79
CA ALA A 12 -9.75 18.60 -6.60
C ALA A 12 -8.58 17.68 -7.05
N ILE A 13 -8.82 16.53 -7.71
CA ILE A 13 -7.73 15.61 -8.11
C ILE A 13 -7.62 15.42 -9.65
N LEU A 14 -8.47 16.06 -10.44
CA LEU A 14 -8.31 16.05 -11.90
C LEU A 14 -7.43 17.22 -12.36
N GLY A 15 -6.12 17.06 -12.12
CA GLY A 15 -5.10 17.81 -12.83
C GLY A 15 -5.22 17.54 -14.33
N THR A 16 -5.43 18.61 -15.07
CA THR A 16 -5.49 18.71 -16.53
C THR A 16 -4.35 17.93 -17.20
N ALA A 17 -4.71 16.98 -18.07
CA ALA A 17 -3.78 16.40 -19.04
C ALA A 17 -3.40 17.50 -20.06
N ALA A 18 -2.33 18.23 -19.75
CA ALA A 18 -1.71 19.15 -20.70
C ALA A 18 -0.87 18.33 -21.69
N VAL A 19 -1.28 18.37 -22.96
CA VAL A 19 -0.44 17.94 -24.10
C VAL A 19 0.70 18.97 -24.21
N GLY A 20 1.84 18.67 -23.60
CA GLY A 20 3.01 19.54 -23.54
C GLY A 20 4.13 19.06 -24.46
N HIS A 21 4.47 19.89 -25.44
CA HIS A 21 5.62 19.73 -26.32
C HIS A 21 6.94 19.80 -25.54
N SER A 22 7.96 19.13 -26.10
CA SER A 22 9.35 19.01 -25.65
C SER A 22 9.90 20.15 -24.78
N GLY A 23 10.33 19.80 -23.58
CA GLY A 23 11.17 20.62 -22.71
C GLY A 23 11.66 19.77 -21.54
N ALA A 24 12.97 19.46 -21.53
CA ALA A 24 13.59 18.53 -20.59
C ALA A 24 13.49 19.01 -19.13
N THR A 25 12.77 18.26 -18.30
CA THR A 25 13.01 18.17 -16.85
C THR A 25 13.28 16.71 -16.52
N ARG A 26 14.50 16.41 -16.08
CA ARG A 26 14.90 15.06 -15.68
C ARG A 26 14.30 14.77 -14.29
N SER A 27 12.99 14.53 -14.26
CA SER A 27 12.35 13.83 -13.14
C SER A 27 12.97 12.44 -13.05
N SER A 28 13.50 12.08 -11.89
CA SER A 28 14.00 10.71 -11.68
C SER A 28 12.80 9.77 -11.66
N GLU A 29 12.50 9.18 -12.81
CA GLU A 29 11.41 8.23 -12.97
C GLU A 29 11.74 6.97 -12.16
N LYS A 30 11.22 6.91 -10.93
CA LYS A 30 11.45 5.76 -10.04
C LYS A 30 10.45 4.69 -10.42
N ARG A 31 10.89 3.66 -11.15
CA ARG A 31 10.05 2.52 -11.52
C ARG A 31 9.67 1.73 -10.26
N ILE A 32 8.43 1.92 -9.79
CA ILE A 32 7.89 1.31 -8.56
C ILE A 32 7.55 -0.18 -8.78
N THR A 33 7.12 -0.54 -9.99
CA THR A 33 6.81 -1.92 -10.36
C THR A 33 6.99 -2.11 -11.86
N THR A 34 7.11 -3.36 -12.29
CA THR A 34 6.97 -3.74 -13.70
C THR A 34 6.02 -4.90 -13.74
N ASP A 35 4.88 -4.65 -14.37
CA ASP A 35 3.76 -5.56 -14.38
C ASP A 35 3.51 -6.06 -15.80
N LEU A 36 3.10 -7.32 -15.91
CA LEU A 36 2.55 -7.82 -17.16
C LEU A 36 1.14 -7.24 -17.29
N PHE A 37 0.93 -6.42 -18.32
CA PHE A 37 -0.40 -5.90 -18.65
C PHE A 37 -0.97 -6.66 -19.86
N PRO A 38 -1.56 -7.87 -19.65
CA PRO A 38 -2.10 -8.65 -20.75
C PRO A 38 -3.31 -7.92 -21.34
N ARG A 39 -3.61 -8.16 -22.63
CA ARG A 39 -4.78 -7.57 -23.29
C ARG A 39 -6.09 -7.88 -22.54
N SER A 40 -6.17 -9.01 -21.83
CA SER A 40 -7.34 -9.36 -21.00
C SER A 40 -7.54 -8.42 -19.81
N ALA A 41 -6.51 -7.67 -19.39
CA ALA A 41 -6.61 -6.68 -18.32
C ALA A 41 -7.40 -5.43 -18.75
N SER A 42 -7.48 -5.14 -20.05
CA SER A 42 -8.20 -3.95 -20.58
C SER A 42 -9.47 -4.27 -21.39
N GLN A 43 -9.63 -5.49 -21.88
CA GLN A 43 -10.79 -5.85 -22.70
C GLN A 43 -12.12 -5.69 -21.95
N GLY A 44 -13.02 -4.89 -22.54
CA GLY A 44 -14.37 -4.68 -22.02
C GLY A 44 -14.44 -3.88 -20.72
N ARG A 45 -13.33 -3.25 -20.30
CA ARG A 45 -13.25 -2.42 -19.08
C ARG A 45 -13.16 -0.94 -19.43
N SER A 46 -13.81 -0.12 -18.62
CA SER A 46 -13.58 1.32 -18.56
C SER A 46 -12.18 1.63 -18.00
N PRO A 47 -11.66 2.86 -18.22
CA PRO A 47 -10.38 3.27 -17.64
C PRO A 47 -10.32 3.12 -16.11
N GLN A 48 -11.41 3.43 -15.40
CA GLN A 48 -11.45 3.29 -13.95
C GLN A 48 -11.38 1.82 -13.54
N GLU A 49 -12.11 0.93 -14.20
CA GLU A 49 -12.07 -0.52 -13.91
C GLU A 49 -10.68 -1.12 -14.19
N ILE A 50 -9.96 -0.59 -15.19
CA ILE A 50 -8.56 -0.98 -15.44
C ILE A 50 -7.69 -0.57 -14.26
N VAL A 51 -7.78 0.70 -13.83
CA VAL A 51 -7.04 1.19 -12.67
C VAL A 51 -7.39 0.32 -11.46
N ASP A 52 -8.68 0.20 -11.10
CA ASP A 52 -9.27 -0.67 -10.06
C ASP A 52 -8.66 -2.07 -10.04
N SER A 53 -8.56 -2.72 -11.19
CA SER A 53 -7.96 -4.06 -11.27
C SER A 53 -6.50 -4.12 -10.80
N PHE A 54 -5.69 -3.08 -11.04
CA PHE A 54 -4.33 -3.01 -10.54
C PHE A 54 -4.27 -2.85 -9.02
N GLY A 55 -5.24 -2.14 -8.42
CA GLY A 55 -5.27 -1.94 -6.97
C GLY A 55 -5.47 -3.26 -6.24
N TYR A 56 -6.39 -4.08 -6.76
CA TYR A 56 -6.60 -5.45 -6.26
C TYR A 56 -5.41 -6.37 -6.57
N SER A 57 -4.74 -6.18 -7.71
CA SER A 57 -3.55 -6.97 -8.04
C SER A 57 -2.42 -6.72 -7.04
N ILE A 58 -2.23 -5.48 -6.57
CA ILE A 58 -1.21 -5.17 -5.58
C ILE A 58 -1.51 -5.84 -4.23
N TRP A 59 -2.77 -5.84 -3.77
CA TRP A 59 -3.17 -6.60 -2.57
C TRP A 59 -2.80 -8.08 -2.69
N THR A 60 -3.11 -8.67 -3.84
CA THR A 60 -2.81 -10.08 -4.12
C THR A 60 -1.31 -10.34 -4.16
N LYS A 61 -0.53 -9.46 -4.80
CA LYS A 61 0.93 -9.56 -4.88
C LYS A 61 1.58 -9.51 -3.51
N TYR A 62 1.05 -8.70 -2.60
CA TYR A 62 1.54 -8.68 -1.22
C TYR A 62 1.40 -10.06 -0.54
N LEU A 63 0.24 -10.73 -0.69
CA LEU A 63 0.04 -12.07 -0.13
C LEU A 63 1.07 -13.08 -0.65
N PHE A 64 1.40 -13.04 -1.95
CA PHE A 64 2.45 -13.86 -2.53
C PHE A 64 3.82 -13.59 -1.92
N VAL A 65 4.26 -12.33 -1.89
CA VAL A 65 5.61 -11.99 -1.40
C VAL A 65 5.75 -12.15 0.12
N ARG A 66 4.67 -11.98 0.88
CA ARG A 66 4.63 -12.33 2.31
C ARG A 66 4.94 -13.81 2.55
N GLY A 67 4.55 -14.69 1.62
CA GLY A 67 4.89 -16.11 1.64
C GLY A 67 6.22 -16.46 0.96
N SER A 68 7.06 -15.47 0.63
CA SER A 68 8.29 -15.64 -0.16
C SER A 68 8.09 -16.26 -1.54
N VAL A 69 6.90 -16.06 -2.15
CA VAL A 69 6.54 -16.56 -3.49
C VAL A 69 6.44 -15.40 -4.48
N CYS A 70 7.02 -15.55 -5.66
CA CYS A 70 6.91 -14.56 -6.73
C CYS A 70 5.53 -14.64 -7.42
N PRO A 71 4.80 -13.52 -7.57
CA PRO A 71 3.48 -13.54 -8.22
C PRO A 71 3.54 -13.78 -9.73
N GLU A 72 4.71 -13.62 -10.36
CA GLU A 72 4.87 -13.78 -11.82
C GLU A 72 5.30 -15.20 -12.21
N CYS A 73 6.25 -15.80 -11.47
CA CYS A 73 6.83 -17.10 -11.82
C CYS A 73 6.82 -18.15 -10.69
N TYR A 74 6.24 -17.84 -9.53
CA TYR A 74 6.20 -18.71 -8.35
C TYR A 74 7.56 -19.11 -7.76
N GLY A 75 8.65 -18.50 -8.22
CA GLY A 75 9.98 -18.66 -7.62
C GLY A 75 10.14 -17.97 -6.27
N THR A 76 11.24 -18.22 -5.58
CA THR A 76 11.54 -17.61 -4.27
C THR A 76 11.83 -16.12 -4.37
N VAL A 77 11.35 -15.37 -3.37
CA VAL A 77 11.51 -13.92 -3.25
C VAL A 77 12.40 -13.58 -2.05
N ASP A 78 13.42 -12.76 -2.30
CA ASP A 78 14.24 -12.13 -1.28
C ASP A 78 13.63 -10.81 -0.85
N VAL A 79 13.71 -10.52 0.46
CA VAL A 79 13.16 -9.31 1.06
C VAL A 79 14.29 -8.48 1.63
N THR A 80 14.39 -7.24 1.16
CA THR A 80 15.26 -6.22 1.77
C THR A 80 14.40 -5.07 2.25
N LYS A 81 14.68 -4.52 3.42
CA LYS A 81 13.97 -3.33 3.90
C LYS A 81 14.76 -2.11 3.48
N ARG A 82 14.08 -1.09 2.99
CA ARG A 82 14.67 0.23 2.72
C ARG A 82 13.78 1.26 3.38
N GLY A 83 14.36 2.11 4.21
CA GLY A 83 13.57 3.06 4.98
C GLY A 83 14.37 4.26 5.46
N GLY A 84 13.63 5.35 5.61
CA GLY A 84 14.02 6.65 6.16
C GLY A 84 12.75 7.51 6.22
N GLN A 85 12.70 8.48 7.11
CA GLN A 85 11.51 9.33 7.25
C GLN A 85 11.16 10.00 5.90
N PRO A 86 9.88 9.99 5.45
CA PRO A 86 8.68 9.48 6.12
C PRO A 86 8.19 8.09 5.65
N PHE A 87 8.95 7.37 4.82
CA PHE A 87 8.47 6.11 4.23
C PHE A 87 9.45 4.96 4.40
N VAL A 88 8.93 3.84 4.87
CA VAL A 88 9.61 2.54 4.83
C VAL A 88 8.93 1.66 3.80
N VAL A 89 9.74 1.02 2.97
CA VAL A 89 9.30 0.04 1.99
C VAL A 89 10.05 -1.28 2.15
N SER A 90 9.30 -2.37 2.10
CA SER A 90 9.83 -3.68 1.80
C SER A 90 10.09 -3.79 0.29
N VAL A 91 11.31 -4.14 -0.08
CA VAL A 91 11.72 -4.38 -1.47
C VAL A 91 11.85 -5.88 -1.66
N ASN A 92 10.92 -6.44 -2.44
CA ASN A 92 10.75 -7.86 -2.65
C ASN A 92 11.21 -8.20 -4.06
N GLN A 93 12.29 -8.96 -4.19
CA GLN A 93 12.89 -9.29 -5.49
C GLN A 93 12.92 -10.81 -5.70
N CYS A 94 12.37 -11.26 -6.82
CA CYS A 94 12.46 -12.66 -7.22
C CYS A 94 13.89 -13.00 -7.69
N ARG A 95 14.41 -14.15 -7.25
CA ARG A 95 15.72 -14.66 -7.67
C ARG A 95 15.77 -15.08 -9.15
N GLU A 96 14.64 -15.57 -9.67
CA GLU A 96 14.57 -16.15 -11.02
C GLU A 96 14.28 -15.09 -12.08
N CYS A 97 13.09 -14.48 -12.02
CA CYS A 97 12.64 -13.55 -13.06
C CYS A 97 12.99 -12.09 -12.78
N ARG A 98 13.62 -11.80 -11.63
CA ARG A 98 13.97 -10.45 -11.17
C ARG A 98 12.79 -9.48 -11.03
N PHE A 99 11.56 -10.00 -11.02
CA PHE A 99 10.37 -9.24 -10.65
C PHE A 99 10.61 -8.57 -9.30
N THR A 100 10.33 -7.27 -9.22
CA THR A 100 10.54 -6.47 -8.01
C THR A 100 9.26 -5.74 -7.67
N VAL A 101 8.80 -5.87 -6.43
CA VAL A 101 7.68 -5.12 -5.88
C VAL A 101 8.09 -4.40 -4.60
N HIS A 102 7.77 -3.11 -4.56
CA HIS A 102 7.96 -2.26 -3.39
C HIS A 102 6.64 -2.22 -2.62
N VAL A 103 6.66 -2.67 -1.37
CA VAL A 103 5.49 -2.75 -0.51
C VAL A 103 5.68 -1.75 0.64
N PRO A 104 4.88 -0.68 0.72
CA PRO A 104 4.88 0.22 1.87
C PRO A 104 4.56 -0.51 3.17
N VAL A 105 5.10 -0.05 4.29
CA VAL A 105 4.72 -0.56 5.62
C VAL A 105 3.21 -0.48 5.85
N ASP A 106 2.54 0.52 5.27
CA ASP A 106 1.09 0.70 5.42
C ASP A 106 0.30 -0.50 4.87
N VAL A 107 0.75 -1.05 3.73
CA VAL A 107 0.20 -2.27 3.14
C VAL A 107 0.46 -3.48 4.04
N ILE A 108 1.64 -3.60 4.64
CA ILE A 108 1.96 -4.71 5.55
C ILE A 108 1.02 -4.69 6.76
N VAL A 109 0.83 -3.50 7.33
CA VAL A 109 -0.01 -3.26 8.50
C VAL A 109 -1.49 -3.48 8.19
N ALA A 110 -1.98 -3.10 7.00
CA ALA A 110 -3.37 -3.28 6.57
C ALA A 110 -3.85 -4.75 6.62
N PHE A 111 -2.94 -5.73 6.52
CA PHE A 111 -3.27 -7.16 6.62
C PHE A 111 -3.25 -7.72 8.05
N HIS A 112 -2.93 -6.90 9.06
CA HIS A 112 -3.01 -7.36 10.45
C HIS A 112 -4.48 -7.47 10.88
N PRO A 113 -4.91 -8.59 11.52
CA PRO A 113 -6.32 -8.84 11.83
C PRO A 113 -7.02 -7.71 12.60
N VAL A 114 -6.33 -7.09 13.56
CA VAL A 114 -6.87 -5.98 14.36
C VAL A 114 -7.14 -4.74 13.49
N VAL A 115 -6.32 -4.51 12.45
CA VAL A 115 -6.54 -3.40 11.52
C VAL A 115 -7.74 -3.69 10.63
N ILE A 116 -7.83 -4.91 10.09
CA ILE A 116 -8.97 -5.35 9.29
C ILE A 116 -10.26 -5.23 10.10
N GLU A 117 -10.26 -5.69 11.35
CA GLU A 117 -11.39 -5.57 12.25
C GLU A 117 -11.76 -4.10 12.51
N ALA A 118 -10.79 -3.24 12.83
CA ALA A 118 -11.07 -1.84 13.09
C ALA A 118 -11.69 -1.14 11.87
N PHE A 119 -11.14 -1.35 10.67
CA PHE A 119 -11.74 -0.81 9.45
C PHE A 119 -13.14 -1.39 9.19
N TRP A 120 -13.33 -2.69 9.43
CA TRP A 120 -14.63 -3.35 9.29
C TRP A 120 -15.69 -2.74 10.24
N GLN A 121 -15.34 -2.47 11.50
CA GLN A 121 -16.24 -1.80 12.45
C GLN A 121 -16.61 -0.38 12.02
N HIS A 122 -15.74 0.28 11.26
CA HIS A 122 -16.00 1.59 10.65
C HIS A 122 -16.66 1.51 9.26
N GLY A 123 -17.15 0.32 8.87
CA GLY A 123 -17.90 0.13 7.63
C GLY A 123 -17.03 0.04 6.36
N VAL A 124 -15.72 -0.16 6.51
CA VAL A 124 -14.78 -0.29 5.40
C VAL A 124 -14.22 -1.71 5.37
N SER A 125 -14.51 -2.45 4.31
CA SER A 125 -13.83 -3.69 4.02
C SER A 125 -12.57 -3.40 3.19
N LEU A 126 -11.40 -3.37 3.85
CA LEU A 126 -10.14 -2.92 3.24
C LEU A 126 -9.77 -3.66 1.94
N LEU A 127 -10.05 -4.96 1.87
CA LEU A 127 -9.68 -5.80 0.74
C LEU A 127 -10.76 -5.85 -0.35
N ASP A 128 -11.96 -5.31 -0.08
CA ASP A 128 -13.03 -5.14 -1.07
C ASP A 128 -12.95 -3.79 -1.80
N VAL A 129 -11.90 -3.00 -1.54
CA VAL A 129 -11.59 -1.78 -2.27
C VAL A 129 -10.17 -1.86 -2.84
N PRO A 130 -9.90 -1.23 -4.00
CA PRO A 130 -8.57 -1.24 -4.56
C PRO A 130 -7.59 -0.42 -3.71
N LEU A 131 -6.30 -0.78 -3.73
CA LEU A 131 -5.27 -0.22 -2.85
C LEU A 131 -5.25 1.32 -2.74
N TRP A 132 -5.41 2.10 -3.82
CA TRP A 132 -5.36 3.58 -3.65
C TRP A 132 -6.53 4.13 -2.85
N ARG A 133 -7.66 3.42 -2.76
CA ARG A 133 -8.76 3.81 -1.86
C ARG A 133 -8.35 3.60 -0.40
N HIS A 134 -7.49 2.63 -0.10
CA HIS A 134 -6.89 2.51 1.22
C HIS A 134 -6.04 3.74 1.56
N PHE A 135 -5.28 4.28 0.60
CA PHE A 135 -4.49 5.50 0.84
C PHE A 135 -5.33 6.74 1.13
N GLU A 136 -6.63 6.77 0.83
CA GLU A 136 -7.54 7.84 1.27
C GLU A 136 -7.69 7.86 2.80
N TYR A 137 -7.48 6.72 3.48
CA TYR A 137 -7.54 6.60 4.94
C TYR A 137 -6.19 6.73 5.62
N THR A 138 -5.09 6.58 4.86
CA THR A 138 -3.72 6.62 5.40
C THR A 138 -3.01 7.94 5.11
N THR A 139 -3.72 8.93 4.56
CA THR A 139 -3.19 10.28 4.35
C THR A 139 -3.66 11.21 5.47
N GLY A 140 -2.73 11.99 6.04
CA GLY A 140 -3.02 12.96 7.10
C GLY A 140 -2.76 12.40 8.50
N ASP A 141 -3.42 12.96 9.51
CA ASP A 141 -3.17 12.66 10.93
C ASP A 141 -3.75 11.31 11.40
N SER A 142 -4.50 10.61 10.53
CA SER A 142 -5.10 9.30 10.82
C SER A 142 -4.11 8.14 10.74
N TRP A 143 -2.93 8.34 10.17
CA TRP A 143 -1.95 7.27 9.97
C TRP A 143 -0.53 7.81 10.06
N GLU A 144 0.16 7.46 11.14
CA GLU A 144 1.52 7.92 11.41
C GLU A 144 2.47 6.71 11.54
N ALA A 145 3.53 6.70 10.72
CA ALA A 145 4.59 5.71 10.80
C ALA A 145 5.89 6.34 11.32
N THR A 146 6.38 5.85 12.46
CA THR A 146 7.62 6.31 13.08
C THR A 146 8.68 5.21 13.01
N VAL A 147 9.73 5.45 12.22
CA VAL A 147 10.90 4.56 12.15
C VAL A 147 11.77 4.74 13.38
N GLU A 148 11.93 3.69 14.18
CA GLU A 148 12.77 3.68 15.39
C GLU A 148 14.22 3.26 15.06
N SER A 149 14.36 2.27 14.17
CA SER A 149 15.65 1.77 13.70
C SER A 149 15.53 1.24 12.27
N THR A 150 16.62 1.33 11.51
CA THR A 150 16.70 0.79 10.14
C THR A 150 17.53 -0.50 10.06
N ASP A 151 18.36 -0.79 11.07
CA ASP A 151 19.15 -2.01 11.19
C ASP A 151 19.48 -2.31 12.68
N PRO A 152 18.82 -3.28 13.33
CA PRO A 152 17.68 -4.06 12.81
C PRO A 152 16.47 -3.16 12.55
N PHE A 153 15.64 -3.51 11.57
CA PHE A 153 14.47 -2.69 11.23
C PHE A 153 13.41 -2.74 12.34
N ALA A 154 12.93 -1.56 12.75
CA ALA A 154 11.83 -1.40 13.71
C ALA A 154 11.03 -0.14 13.40
N THR A 155 9.70 -0.26 13.32
CA THR A 155 8.79 0.86 13.06
C THR A 155 7.54 0.73 13.92
N HIS A 156 7.05 1.86 14.44
CA HIS A 156 5.73 1.95 15.04
C HIS A 156 4.76 2.60 14.07
N VAL A 157 3.54 2.08 13.99
CA VAL A 157 2.44 2.66 13.22
C VAL A 157 1.29 2.95 14.17
N THR A 158 0.84 4.20 14.16
CA THR A 158 -0.37 4.63 14.87
C THR A 158 -1.46 4.90 13.85
N ILE A 159 -2.61 4.26 14.03
CA ILE A 159 -3.79 4.43 13.16
C ILE A 159 -4.91 4.98 14.03
N THR A 160 -5.46 6.13 13.64
CA THR A 160 -6.59 6.77 14.31
C THR A 160 -7.80 6.72 13.39
N LEU A 161 -8.84 5.98 13.81
CA LEU A 161 -10.13 5.86 13.12
C LEU A 161 -11.22 6.34 14.07
N ASP A 162 -11.77 7.53 13.81
CA ASP A 162 -12.75 8.19 14.68
C ASP A 162 -12.31 8.18 16.17
N ASP A 163 -12.96 7.38 17.01
CA ASP A 163 -12.70 7.26 18.45
C ASP A 163 -11.72 6.13 18.82
N ALA A 164 -11.22 5.37 17.83
CA ALA A 164 -10.31 4.24 18.01
C ALA A 164 -8.88 4.58 17.60
N THR A 165 -7.92 4.31 18.48
CA THR A 165 -6.49 4.40 18.15
C THR A 165 -5.84 3.02 18.26
N LEU A 166 -5.25 2.56 17.16
CA LEU A 166 -4.44 1.36 17.11
C LEU A 166 -2.97 1.74 17.11
N ARG A 167 -2.17 1.00 17.89
CA ARG A 167 -0.71 1.11 17.88
C ARG A 167 -0.12 -0.24 17.52
N LEU A 168 0.73 -0.26 16.52
CA LEU A 168 1.30 -1.47 15.94
C LEU A 168 2.82 -1.32 15.88
N ALA A 169 3.53 -2.38 16.21
CA ALA A 169 4.96 -2.48 15.98
C ALA A 169 5.20 -3.40 14.78
N VAL A 170 6.12 -2.99 13.91
CA VAL A 170 6.62 -3.78 12.78
C VAL A 170 8.08 -4.10 13.05
N ALA A 171 8.39 -5.38 13.21
CA ALA A 171 9.73 -5.87 13.50
C ALA A 171 10.54 -6.15 12.22
N ASP A 172 11.81 -6.54 12.38
CA ASP A 172 12.73 -6.71 11.25
C ASP A 172 12.28 -7.78 10.24
N ASP A 173 11.63 -8.83 10.72
CA ASP A 173 11.05 -9.89 9.87
C ASP A 173 9.72 -9.49 9.22
N LEU A 174 9.31 -8.21 9.35
CA LEU A 174 8.03 -7.65 8.92
C LEU A 174 6.82 -8.25 9.64
N SER A 175 7.02 -8.94 10.77
CA SER A 175 5.91 -9.29 11.66
C SER A 175 5.29 -8.03 12.24
N VAL A 176 3.96 -8.04 12.36
CA VAL A 176 3.17 -6.94 12.91
C VAL A 176 2.53 -7.41 14.20
N THR A 177 2.66 -6.64 15.27
CA THR A 177 2.03 -6.91 16.55
C THR A 177 1.33 -5.67 17.08
N GLN A 178 0.14 -5.84 17.65
CA GLN A 178 -0.50 -4.77 18.43
C GLN A 178 0.26 -4.55 19.73
N VAL A 179 0.53 -3.28 20.03
CA VAL A 179 1.17 -2.86 21.27
C VAL A 179 0.19 -2.00 22.07
N GLY A 180 0.23 -2.12 23.39
CA GLY A 180 -0.56 -1.26 24.28
C GLY A 180 -0.04 0.19 24.29
N GLU A 181 -0.67 1.04 25.12
CA GLU A 181 -0.09 2.35 25.41
C GLU A 181 1.32 2.18 25.98
N ARG A 182 2.27 2.91 25.39
CA ARG A 182 3.63 3.00 25.92
C ARG A 182 3.51 3.71 27.28
N ALA A 183 3.83 3.02 28.36
CA ALA A 183 3.93 3.62 29.71
C ALA A 183 5.05 4.67 29.76
#